data_AF-A0A1G9U4S4-F1
#
_entry.id   AF-A0A1G9U4S4-F1
#
_cell.length_a   1.000
_cell.length_b   1.000
_cell.length_c   1.000
_cell.angle_alpha   90.00
_cell.angle_beta   90.00
_cell.angle_gamma   90.00
#
_symmetry.space_group_name_H-M   'P 1'
#
loop_
_entity.id
_entity.type
_entity.pdbx_description
1 polymer ?
#
loop_
_entity_poly.entity_id
_entity_poly.type
_entity_poly.pdbx_seq_one_letter_code
_entity_poly.pdbx_strand_id
1 'polypeptide(L)' 'MAKTAHDEAAKHHEAAAKSHKTAAEHHEKGDEEKAAKHSKEAHGHSEKAHESSTKAHGKSAKK' A
#
# COMPACT_ATOMS: atom_id res chain seq x y z
N MET A 1 -15.75 -11.36 9.86
CA MET A 1 -14.28 -11.36 9.76
C MET A 1 -13.72 -10.75 8.45
N ALA A 2 -14.48 -10.62 7.35
CA ALA A 2 -13.96 -9.99 6.11
C ALA A 2 -13.87 -8.45 6.19
N LYS A 3 -14.76 -7.80 6.96
CA LYS A 3 -14.79 -6.33 7.17
C LYS A 3 -13.48 -5.78 7.72
N THR A 4 -12.82 -6.50 8.63
CA THR A 4 -11.54 -6.08 9.23
C THR A 4 -10.39 -6.23 8.24
N ALA A 5 -10.39 -7.26 7.41
CA ALA A 5 -9.32 -7.47 6.42
C ALA A 5 -9.38 -6.46 5.25
N HIS A 6 -10.59 -6.04 4.85
CA HIS A 6 -10.73 -4.94 3.88
C HIS A 6 -10.33 -3.59 4.48
N ASP A 7 -10.64 -3.35 5.77
CA ASP A 7 -10.21 -2.12 6.48
C ASP A 7 -8.68 -2.04 6.61
N GLU A 8 -8.01 -3.14 6.95
CA GLU A 8 -6.54 -3.21 6.99
C GLU A 8 -5.91 -3.04 5.60
N ALA A 9 -6.48 -3.66 4.57
CA ALA A 9 -6.03 -3.47 3.19
C ALA A 9 -6.18 -1.99 2.75
N ALA A 10 -7.29 -1.34 3.10
CA ALA A 10 -7.52 0.07 2.81
C ALA A 10 -6.48 0.97 3.48
N LYS A 11 -6.19 0.75 4.77
CA LYS A 11 -5.14 1.49 5.50
C LYS A 11 -3.77 1.36 4.85
N HIS A 12 -3.42 0.15 4.40
CA HIS A 12 -2.16 -0.07 3.69
C HIS A 12 -2.15 0.62 2.31
N HIS A 13 -3.25 0.59 1.56
CA HIS A 13 -3.35 1.34 0.30
C HIS A 13 -3.27 2.86 0.51
N GLU A 14 -3.89 3.40 1.54
CA GLU A 14 -3.78 4.83 1.87
C GLU A 14 -2.34 5.22 2.25
N ALA A 15 -1.65 4.39 3.04
CA ALA A 15 -0.25 4.60 3.36
C ALA A 15 0.63 4.54 2.10
N ALA A 16 0.39 3.57 1.22
CA ALA A 16 1.09 3.47 -0.07
C ALA A 16 0.86 4.70 -0.95
N ALA A 17 -0.37 5.16 -1.07
CA ALA A 17 -0.72 6.34 -1.86
C ALA A 17 -0.03 7.61 -1.32
N LYS A 18 0.01 7.78 0.00
CA LYS A 18 0.74 8.88 0.64
C LYS A 18 2.23 8.79 0.34
N SER A 19 2.85 7.63 0.49
CA SER A 19 4.27 7.43 0.19
C SER A 19 4.60 7.64 -1.30
N HIS A 20 3.74 7.21 -2.22
CA HIS A 20 3.90 7.52 -3.65
C HIS A 20 3.81 9.03 -3.93
N LYS A 21 2.89 9.74 -3.26
CA LYS A 21 2.77 11.19 -3.39
C LYS A 21 4.03 11.90 -2.88
N THR A 22 4.53 11.52 -1.71
CA THR A 22 5.78 12.06 -1.16
C THR A 22 6.97 11.73 -2.06
N ALA A 23 7.03 10.53 -2.63
CA ALA A 23 8.07 10.16 -3.59
C ALA A 23 8.03 11.05 -4.84
N ALA A 24 6.84 11.33 -5.38
CA ALA A 24 6.67 12.24 -6.50
C ALA A 24 7.16 13.66 -6.16
N GLU A 25 6.77 14.19 -4.99
CA GLU A 25 7.23 15.51 -4.53
C GLU A 25 8.76 15.58 -4.37
N HIS A 26 9.41 14.50 -3.94
CA HIS A 26 10.87 14.42 -3.85
C HIS A 26 11.52 14.31 -5.23
N HIS A 27 10.94 13.54 -6.16
CA HIS A 27 11.39 13.50 -7.55
C HIS A 27 11.31 14.88 -8.21
N GLU A 28 10.22 15.62 -8.00
CA GLU A 28 10.06 16.98 -8.52
C GLU A 28 11.09 17.97 -7.95
N LYS A 29 11.56 17.72 -6.72
CA LYS A 29 12.61 18.52 -6.05
C LYS A 29 14.03 18.07 -6.41
N GLY A 30 14.20 17.01 -7.20
CA GLY A 30 15.49 16.42 -7.55
C GLY A 30 16.14 15.55 -6.46
N ASP A 31 15.38 15.16 -5.42
CA ASP A 31 15.84 14.29 -4.33
C ASP A 31 15.47 12.83 -4.64
N GLU A 32 16.19 12.23 -5.58
CA GLU A 32 15.92 10.88 -6.09
C GLU A 32 16.10 9.79 -5.02
N GLU A 33 17.00 10.00 -4.05
CA GLU A 33 17.26 9.02 -2.99
C GLU A 33 16.06 8.88 -2.04
N LYS A 34 15.49 10.00 -1.56
CA LYS A 34 14.26 9.94 -0.75
C LYS A 34 13.07 9.49 -1.59
N ALA A 35 13.00 9.89 -2.85
CA ALA A 35 11.95 9.43 -3.74
C ALA A 35 11.97 7.90 -3.91
N ALA A 36 13.15 7.31 -4.13
CA ALA A 36 13.34 5.86 -4.22
C ALA A 36 12.98 5.16 -2.89
N LYS A 37 13.38 5.74 -1.75
CA LYS A 37 13.04 5.21 -0.43
C LYS A 37 11.52 5.18 -0.22
N HIS A 38 10.84 6.30 -0.45
CA HIS A 38 9.39 6.40 -0.31
C HIS A 38 8.63 5.53 -1.32
N SER A 39 9.13 5.41 -2.55
CA SER A 39 8.59 4.49 -3.56
C SER A 39 8.68 3.03 -3.11
N LYS A 40 9.82 2.62 -2.52
CA LYS A 40 10.00 1.28 -1.96
C LYS A 40 9.08 1.01 -0.77
N GLU A 41 8.91 1.99 0.13
CA GLU A 41 7.95 1.91 1.24
C GLU A 41 6.50 1.78 0.72
N ALA A 42 6.14 2.56 -0.31
CA ALA A 42 4.84 2.49 -0.94
C ALA A 42 4.55 1.11 -1.56
N HIS A 43 5.56 0.52 -2.20
CA HIS A 43 5.47 -0.83 -2.75
C HIS A 43 5.21 -1.87 -1.66
N GLY A 44 5.98 -1.83 -0.56
CA GLY A 44 5.80 -2.76 0.56
C GLY A 44 4.43 -2.62 1.24
N HIS A 45 3.86 -1.42 1.30
CA HIS A 45 2.49 -1.23 1.75
C HIS A 45 1.46 -1.80 0.76
N SER A 46 1.65 -1.60 -0.54
CA SER A 46 0.77 -2.16 -1.57
C SER A 46 0.77 -3.69 -1.57
N GLU A 47 1.92 -4.33 -1.38
CA GLU A 47 2.00 -5.79 -1.25
C GLU A 47 1.21 -6.32 -0.05
N LYS A 48 1.35 -5.67 1.12
CA LYS A 48 0.58 -6.04 2.32
C LYS A 48 -0.92 -5.81 2.15
N ALA A 49 -1.30 -4.73 1.47
CA ALA A 49 -2.69 -4.46 1.13
C ALA A 49 -3.27 -5.54 0.21
N HIS A 50 -2.50 -5.91 -0.82
CA HIS A 50 -2.87 -6.94 -1.78
C HIS A 50 -3.00 -8.32 -1.12
N GLU A 51 -2.06 -8.70 -0.24
CA GLU A 51 -2.14 -9.94 0.54
C GLU A 51 -3.39 -9.94 1.44
N SER A 52 -3.64 -8.85 2.16
CA SER A 52 -4.79 -8.72 3.07
C SER A 52 -6.12 -8.77 2.32
N SER A 53 -6.21 -8.08 1.18
CA SER A 53 -7.38 -8.10 0.30
C SER A 53 -7.60 -9.49 -0.32
N THR A 54 -6.54 -10.12 -0.81
CA THR A 54 -6.58 -11.50 -1.33
C THR A 54 -7.03 -12.49 -0.28
N LYS A 55 -6.55 -12.36 0.96
CA LYS A 55 -6.96 -13.19 2.10
C LYS A 55 -8.42 -12.96 2.48
N ALA A 56 -8.90 -11.73 2.42
CA ALA A 56 -10.32 -11.40 2.60
C ALA A 56 -11.18 -12.06 1.53
N HIS A 57 -10.75 -11.99 0.27
CA HIS A 57 -11.45 -12.56 -0.88
C HIS A 57 -11.41 -14.10 -0.88
N GLY A 58 -10.26 -14.70 -0.60
CA GLY A 58 -10.07 -16.16 -0.52
C GLY A 58 -10.80 -16.81 0.67
N LYS A 59 -10.95 -16.10 1.79
CA LYS A 59 -11.84 -16.53 2.88
C LYS A 59 -13.32 -16.37 2.55
N SER A 60 -13.67 -15.46 1.63
CA SER A 60 -15.04 -15.25 1.16
C SER A 60 -15.46 -16.24 0.07
N ALA A 61 -14.50 -16.80 -0.67
CA ALA A 61 -14.71 -17.80 -1.72
C ALA A 61 -14.80 -19.25 -1.22
N LYS A 62 -14.68 -19.50 0.09
CA LYS A 62 -14.74 -20.85 0.70
C LYS A 62 -16.04 -21.11 1.48
N LYS A 63 -17.16 -20.55 1.02
CA LYS A 63 -18.50 -20.93 1.48
C LYS A 63 -19.14 -21.92 0.53
#